data_AF-A0A4S2UY24-F1
#
_entry.id   AF-A0A4S2UY24-F1
#
_cell.length_a   1.000
_cell.length_b   1.000
_cell.length_c   1.000
_cell.angle_alpha   90.00
_cell.angle_beta   90.00
_cell.angle_gamma   90.00
#
_symmetry.space_group_name_H-M   'P 1'
#
loop_
_entity.id
_entity.type
_entity.pdbx_description
1 polymer ?
#
loop_
_entity_poly.entity_id
_entity_poly.type
_entity_poly.pdbx_seq_one_letter_code
_entity_poly.pdbx_strand_id
1 'polypeptide(L)'
;MPFEDDLGTALRQTGNGFTADRQALVDAGEERGLRLVARRRAAVVGGSVLALALIATAGAYTGGLLGGGGDADAVHVASPPTPDRSPGPTGGPDSGPGKGPRTGSGAVGAERMMVNLEKALAGQSGKLTPMEARGTESEGGAAVSGVYDDGKGKAAVSVGLSRVDPEGSQADQLTQCGDKNLQGYDDCRTERLPDGSKLLIFKGYEYPDRRVDTKCWRAVLVTPAGFLVEASEWNAPAQKDAPVSRPNPPLDSAQLKTLVTSPVWHPALNDLPAAEPEPARPGAESGTALKDRSAADALESLLVPVGIPIASRGGEGSYGYAVLDDGKGPSFVQLNVTKGESTSGFTGAGVTTQPDGTKVRITQGPAEKGKGVIEWTVDTLRGNGLRVTVSGFNAANQNGAATRPTPAVTLEKLKAIALAPGWNRDRN
;
A
#
# COMPACT_ATOMS: atom_id res chain seq x y z
N MET A 1 -63.76 0.31 2.00
CA MET A 1 -62.46 0.07 1.35
C MET A 1 -61.63 -0.78 2.29
N PRO A 2 -60.78 -1.70 1.81
CA PRO A 2 -60.00 -2.57 2.67
C PRO A 2 -59.08 -1.71 3.53
N PHE A 3 -58.99 -2.02 4.82
CA PHE A 3 -58.12 -1.31 5.76
C PHE A 3 -56.66 -1.26 5.27
N GLU A 4 -56.23 -2.26 4.50
CA GLU A 4 -54.89 -2.30 3.90
C GLU A 4 -54.63 -1.14 2.92
N ASP A 5 -55.62 -0.71 2.14
CA ASP A 5 -55.48 0.38 1.17
C ASP A 5 -55.39 1.75 1.85
N ASP A 6 -56.14 1.93 2.92
CA ASP A 6 -56.13 3.16 3.72
C ASP A 6 -54.81 3.27 4.51
N LEU A 7 -54.32 2.16 5.06
CA LEU A 7 -53.00 2.12 5.71
C LEU A 7 -51.87 2.41 4.72
N GLY A 8 -51.92 1.83 3.52
CA GLY A 8 -50.94 2.09 2.47
C GLY A 8 -50.96 3.54 1.96
N THR A 9 -52.12 4.20 2.04
CA THR A 9 -52.27 5.62 1.68
C THR A 9 -51.75 6.53 2.79
N ALA A 10 -52.06 6.22 4.05
CA ALA A 10 -51.57 6.96 5.21
C ALA A 10 -50.04 6.89 5.34
N LEU A 11 -49.43 5.73 5.08
CA LEU A 11 -47.98 5.56 5.06
C LEU A 11 -47.31 6.38 3.94
N ARG A 12 -47.90 6.42 2.74
CA ARG A 12 -47.39 7.24 1.63
C ARG A 12 -47.49 8.74 1.90
N GLN A 13 -48.60 9.20 2.46
CA GLN A 13 -48.76 10.61 2.86
C GLN A 13 -47.78 11.01 3.95
N THR A 14 -47.58 10.15 4.94
CA THR A 14 -46.60 10.39 6.02
C THR A 14 -45.17 10.39 5.45
N GLY A 15 -44.86 9.46 4.53
CA GLY A 15 -43.58 9.42 3.81
C GLY A 15 -43.28 10.69 3.02
N ASN A 16 -44.28 11.24 2.32
CA ASN A 16 -44.15 12.48 1.56
C ASN A 16 -43.98 13.74 2.41
N GLY A 17 -44.30 13.67 3.71
CA GLY A 17 -44.09 14.76 4.68
C GLY A 17 -42.64 14.86 5.18
N PHE A 18 -41.79 13.86 4.94
CA PHE A 18 -40.38 13.92 5.29
C PHE A 18 -39.60 14.65 4.19
N THR A 19 -39.41 15.94 4.33
CA THR A 19 -38.38 16.69 3.61
C THR A 19 -37.05 16.52 4.31
N ALA A 20 -36.21 15.62 3.80
CA ALA A 20 -34.85 15.53 4.28
C ALA A 20 -34.09 16.82 3.92
N ASP A 21 -33.37 17.37 4.89
CA ASP A 21 -32.46 18.48 4.65
C ASP A 21 -31.34 17.99 3.72
N ARG A 22 -31.45 18.38 2.45
CA ARG A 22 -30.54 17.95 1.38
C ARG A 22 -29.11 18.42 1.64
N GLN A 23 -28.93 19.58 2.29
CA GLN A 23 -27.62 20.09 2.65
C GLN A 23 -27.04 19.25 3.80
N ALA A 24 -27.80 19.00 4.85
CA ALA A 24 -27.35 18.14 5.95
C ALA A 24 -27.05 16.70 5.50
N LEU A 25 -27.79 16.16 4.53
CA LEU A 25 -27.50 14.84 3.94
C LEU A 25 -26.24 14.84 3.07
N VAL A 26 -25.98 15.91 2.33
CA VAL A 26 -24.75 16.08 1.54
C VAL A 26 -23.55 16.24 2.46
N ASP A 27 -23.66 17.08 3.51
CA ASP A 27 -22.62 17.29 4.51
C ASP A 27 -22.31 16.00 5.29
N ALA A 28 -23.34 15.27 5.72
CA ALA A 28 -23.16 13.98 6.39
C ALA A 28 -22.63 12.89 5.44
N GLY A 29 -23.01 12.94 4.15
CA GLY A 29 -22.51 12.07 3.10
C GLY A 29 -21.03 12.35 2.78
N GLU A 30 -20.64 13.62 2.74
CA GLU A 30 -19.26 14.07 2.58
C GLU A 30 -18.43 13.73 3.81
N GLU A 31 -18.91 13.95 5.03
CA GLU A 31 -18.21 13.58 6.26
C GLU A 31 -18.04 12.06 6.36
N ARG A 32 -19.06 11.29 5.96
CA ARG A 32 -18.98 9.83 5.83
C ARG A 32 -17.99 9.43 4.74
N GLY A 33 -17.99 10.12 3.60
CA GLY A 33 -17.06 9.93 2.49
C GLY A 33 -15.61 10.21 2.89
N LEU A 34 -15.36 11.32 3.58
CA LEU A 34 -14.07 11.71 4.13
C LEU A 34 -13.62 10.76 5.24
N ARG A 35 -14.52 10.29 6.10
CA ARG A 35 -14.22 9.22 7.07
C ARG A 35 -13.91 7.90 6.38
N LEU A 36 -14.61 7.54 5.30
CA LEU A 36 -14.33 6.34 4.52
C LEU A 36 -13.03 6.46 3.73
N VAL A 37 -12.71 7.64 3.19
CA VAL A 37 -11.44 7.93 2.50
C VAL A 37 -10.29 8.03 3.50
N ALA A 38 -10.48 8.63 4.68
CA ALA A 38 -9.52 8.62 5.77
C ALA A 38 -9.29 7.19 6.28
N ARG A 39 -10.35 6.36 6.38
CA ARG A 39 -10.23 4.92 6.66
C ARG A 39 -9.54 4.15 5.54
N ARG A 40 -9.78 4.48 4.27
CA ARG A 40 -9.11 3.86 3.11
C ARG A 40 -7.66 4.30 2.95
N ARG A 41 -7.33 5.55 3.27
CA ARG A 41 -5.96 6.08 3.28
C ARG A 41 -5.19 5.66 4.53
N ALA A 42 -5.87 5.48 5.65
CA ALA A 42 -5.38 4.69 6.78
C ALA A 42 -5.26 3.21 6.43
N ALA A 43 -6.05 2.69 5.47
CA ALA A 43 -5.93 1.33 4.94
C ALA A 43 -4.82 1.13 3.91
N VAL A 44 -4.27 2.20 3.34
CA VAL A 44 -2.97 2.16 2.63
C VAL A 44 -1.79 2.05 3.63
N VAL A 45 -2.05 2.17 4.94
CA VAL A 45 -1.11 1.82 6.03
C VAL A 45 -1.78 0.91 7.10
N GLY A 46 -2.81 0.13 6.76
CA GLY A 46 -3.50 -0.73 7.74
C GLY A 46 -4.90 -1.15 7.32
N GLY A 47 -5.01 -2.24 6.57
CA GLY A 47 -6.26 -2.77 6.02
C GLY A 47 -7.40 -2.93 7.04
N SER A 48 -8.65 -2.68 6.60
CA SER A 48 -9.85 -3.32 7.19
C SER A 48 -11.07 -3.19 6.27
N VAL A 49 -11.63 -4.33 5.83
CA VAL A 49 -12.85 -5.04 6.29
C VAL A 49 -14.18 -4.54 5.70
N LEU A 50 -14.83 -5.44 4.96
CA LEU A 50 -16.28 -5.66 5.02
C LEU A 50 -16.52 -7.19 5.13
N ALA A 51 -16.75 -7.64 6.35
CA ALA A 51 -17.47 -8.87 6.71
C ALA A 51 -18.98 -8.50 6.74
N LEU A 52 -20.00 -9.34 6.55
CA LEU A 52 -20.20 -10.78 6.60
C LEU A 52 -21.63 -11.04 6.07
N ALA A 53 -21.91 -12.22 5.51
CA ALA A 53 -23.19 -12.88 5.79
C ALA A 53 -22.98 -14.41 5.78
N LEU A 54 -22.99 -14.96 7.00
CA LEU A 54 -23.02 -16.39 7.31
C LEU A 54 -24.38 -16.96 6.94
N ILE A 55 -24.39 -18.14 6.31
CA ILE A 55 -25.35 -19.18 6.69
C ILE A 55 -24.52 -20.40 7.07
N ALA A 56 -24.35 -20.56 8.39
CA ALA A 56 -24.01 -21.84 8.99
C ALA A 56 -25.31 -22.65 9.08
N THR A 57 -25.31 -23.87 8.54
CA THR A 57 -26.07 -24.96 9.15
C THR A 57 -25.09 -26.09 9.45
N ALA A 58 -24.95 -26.35 10.74
CA ALA A 58 -24.24 -27.49 11.29
C ALA A 58 -25.07 -28.77 11.11
N GLY A 59 -24.42 -29.93 10.99
CA GLY A 59 -25.14 -31.19 11.19
C GLY A 59 -24.46 -32.46 10.69
N ALA A 60 -23.67 -33.07 11.58
CA ALA A 60 -23.57 -34.51 11.88
C ALA A 60 -23.27 -35.56 10.78
N TYR A 61 -22.28 -36.39 11.14
CA TYR A 61 -22.05 -37.79 10.72
C TYR A 61 -23.32 -38.61 10.46
N THR A 62 -23.31 -39.41 9.37
CA THR A 62 -23.55 -40.87 9.36
C THR A 62 -23.14 -41.45 8.01
N GLY A 63 -22.46 -42.59 8.00
CA GLY A 63 -22.10 -43.32 6.78
C GLY A 63 -23.22 -44.24 6.26
N GLY A 64 -23.00 -44.79 5.07
CA GLY A 64 -23.52 -46.11 4.67
C GLY A 64 -24.74 -46.16 3.74
N LEU A 65 -24.46 -46.55 2.49
CA LEU A 65 -25.13 -47.61 1.70
C LEU A 65 -26.55 -47.41 1.11
N LEU A 66 -26.63 -47.86 -0.16
CA LEU A 66 -27.78 -48.38 -0.95
C LEU A 66 -28.32 -47.45 -2.04
N GLY A 67 -28.36 -48.03 -3.25
CA GLY A 67 -28.77 -47.38 -4.49
C GLY A 67 -30.27 -47.48 -4.77
N GLY A 68 -30.66 -46.93 -5.92
CA GLY A 68 -32.03 -46.98 -6.44
C GLY A 68 -32.25 -45.89 -7.48
N GLY A 69 -32.31 -46.27 -8.75
CA GLY A 69 -32.48 -45.37 -9.88
C GLY A 69 -33.90 -44.84 -10.07
N GLY A 70 -34.03 -43.79 -10.88
CA GLY A 70 -35.30 -43.22 -11.32
C GLY A 70 -35.06 -41.91 -12.09
N ASP A 71 -35.19 -42.03 -13.41
CA ASP A 71 -35.08 -40.99 -14.43
C ASP A 71 -36.26 -39.98 -14.33
N ALA A 72 -35.98 -38.67 -14.27
CA ALA A 72 -36.90 -37.59 -14.69
C ALA A 72 -36.21 -36.21 -14.61
N ASP A 73 -36.27 -35.51 -15.75
CA ASP A 73 -35.98 -34.10 -16.02
C ASP A 73 -34.54 -33.60 -15.88
N ALA A 74 -33.88 -33.61 -17.04
CA ALA A 74 -32.73 -32.80 -17.38
C ALA A 74 -33.03 -31.30 -17.19
N VAL A 75 -32.66 -30.77 -16.04
CA VAL A 75 -32.33 -29.35 -15.90
C VAL A 75 -30.88 -29.21 -16.36
N HIS A 76 -30.67 -28.52 -17.48
CA HIS A 76 -29.35 -28.05 -17.91
C HIS A 76 -28.76 -27.15 -16.81
N VAL A 77 -28.01 -27.73 -15.89
CA VAL A 77 -27.13 -26.99 -14.98
C VAL A 77 -25.87 -26.70 -15.77
N ALA A 78 -25.68 -25.41 -16.08
CA ALA A 78 -24.49 -24.89 -16.73
C ALA A 78 -23.22 -25.43 -16.06
N SER A 79 -22.22 -25.76 -16.89
CA SER A 79 -20.89 -26.16 -16.46
C SER A 79 -20.35 -25.26 -15.34
N PRO A 80 -19.59 -25.81 -14.38
CA PRO A 80 -18.94 -25.00 -13.36
C PRO A 80 -18.08 -23.92 -14.05
N PRO A 81 -18.15 -22.66 -13.61
CA PRO A 81 -17.33 -21.61 -14.19
C PRO A 81 -15.86 -21.99 -14.01
N THR A 82 -15.15 -22.02 -15.13
CA THR A 82 -13.69 -21.91 -15.17
C THR A 82 -13.26 -20.74 -14.28
N PRO A 83 -12.22 -20.88 -13.42
CA PRO A 83 -11.74 -19.75 -12.65
C PRO A 83 -11.11 -18.75 -13.61
N ASP A 84 -11.89 -17.73 -13.99
CA ASP A 84 -11.35 -16.53 -14.60
C ASP A 84 -10.47 -15.82 -13.56
N ARG A 85 -9.18 -15.81 -13.87
CA ARG A 85 -8.31 -14.62 -13.86
C ARG A 85 -8.61 -13.62 -12.74
N SER A 86 -8.07 -13.87 -11.55
CA SER A 86 -7.90 -12.80 -10.57
C SER A 86 -6.79 -11.84 -11.03
N PRO A 87 -7.04 -10.51 -11.07
CA PRO A 87 -5.99 -9.54 -11.24
C PRO A 87 -5.11 -9.51 -9.98
N GLY A 88 -3.79 -9.59 -10.18
CA GLY A 88 -2.81 -9.21 -9.17
C GLY A 88 -2.98 -7.73 -8.79
N PRO A 89 -2.37 -7.26 -7.69
CA PRO A 89 -2.53 -5.88 -7.24
C PRO A 89 -1.91 -4.91 -8.26
N THR A 90 -2.74 -4.36 -9.14
CA THR A 90 -2.46 -3.13 -9.87
C THR A 90 -2.69 -1.96 -8.90
N GLY A 91 -1.60 -1.41 -8.40
CA GLY A 91 -1.58 -0.19 -7.61
C GLY A 91 -0.36 0.65 -7.96
N GLY A 92 -0.08 0.80 -9.26
CA GLY A 92 0.75 1.89 -9.77
C GLY A 92 -0.18 3.00 -10.29
N PRO A 93 0.20 4.28 -10.19
CA PRO A 93 -0.63 5.37 -10.68
C PRO A 93 -0.90 5.20 -12.18
N ASP A 94 -2.17 5.37 -12.56
CA ASP A 94 -2.65 5.39 -13.93
C ASP A 94 -1.75 6.25 -14.81
N SER A 95 -1.04 5.58 -15.73
CA SER A 95 -0.39 6.27 -16.84
C SER A 95 -1.49 6.77 -17.78
N GLY A 96 -1.41 8.04 -18.15
CA GLY A 96 -2.41 8.75 -18.94
C GLY A 96 -2.77 8.10 -20.29
N PRO A 97 -3.69 8.72 -21.05
CA PRO A 97 -4.32 8.09 -22.19
C PRO A 97 -3.29 7.83 -23.30
N GLY A 98 -3.00 6.56 -23.59
CA GLY A 98 -2.42 6.13 -24.87
C GLY A 98 -1.06 5.43 -24.85
N LYS A 99 -0.85 4.35 -24.08
CA LYS A 99 0.17 3.32 -24.41
C LYS A 99 -0.37 1.93 -24.05
N GLY A 100 -0.42 1.02 -25.03
CA GLY A 100 -0.75 -0.39 -24.80
C GLY A 100 0.33 -1.10 -23.94
N PRO A 101 0.08 -2.34 -23.50
CA PRO A 101 1.03 -3.11 -22.71
C PRO A 101 2.38 -3.20 -23.42
N ARG A 102 3.46 -2.76 -22.76
CA ARG A 102 4.83 -2.87 -23.30
C ARG A 102 5.38 -4.27 -23.04
N THR A 103 4.94 -5.23 -23.85
CA THR A 103 5.43 -6.61 -23.84
C THR A 103 6.72 -6.76 -24.63
N GLY A 104 7.49 -7.81 -24.33
CA GLY A 104 8.63 -8.24 -25.15
C GLY A 104 8.17 -8.96 -26.43
N SER A 105 9.13 -9.43 -27.23
CA SER A 105 8.81 -10.12 -28.49
C SER A 105 8.24 -11.54 -28.30
N GLY A 106 8.37 -12.10 -27.09
CA GLY A 106 8.04 -13.49 -26.81
C GLY A 106 9.20 -14.45 -27.07
N ALA A 107 10.42 -13.94 -27.22
CA ALA A 107 11.62 -14.76 -27.40
C ALA A 107 11.86 -15.70 -26.20
N VAL A 108 11.32 -15.36 -25.02
CA VAL A 108 11.31 -16.21 -23.84
C VAL A 108 9.88 -16.46 -23.38
N GLY A 109 9.33 -17.59 -23.81
CA GLY A 109 8.00 -18.06 -23.40
C GLY A 109 7.95 -18.66 -21.99
N ALA A 110 6.72 -18.97 -21.54
CA ALA A 110 6.43 -19.50 -20.20
C ALA A 110 7.23 -20.77 -19.82
N GLU A 111 7.36 -21.75 -20.72
CA GLU A 111 8.12 -22.98 -20.45
C GLU A 111 9.60 -22.69 -20.15
N ARG A 112 10.20 -21.75 -20.91
CA ARG A 112 11.59 -21.35 -20.67
C ARG A 112 11.75 -20.62 -19.34
N MET A 113 10.75 -19.83 -18.94
CA MET A 113 10.72 -19.22 -17.61
C MET A 113 10.68 -20.25 -16.48
N MET A 114 9.93 -21.35 -16.61
CA MET A 114 9.96 -22.46 -15.65
C MET A 114 11.34 -23.10 -15.54
N VAL A 115 11.94 -23.44 -16.69
CA VAL A 115 13.31 -24.01 -16.74
C VAL A 115 14.34 -23.07 -16.12
N ASN A 116 14.20 -21.75 -16.31
CA ASN A 116 15.10 -20.78 -15.72
C ASN A 116 14.98 -20.74 -14.19
N LEU A 117 13.76 -20.83 -13.63
CA LEU A 117 13.56 -20.89 -12.18
C LEU A 117 14.14 -22.17 -11.58
N GLU A 118 13.91 -23.33 -12.21
CA GLU A 118 14.53 -24.60 -11.80
C GLU A 118 16.06 -24.50 -11.79
N LYS A 119 16.66 -23.96 -12.85
CA LYS A 119 18.12 -23.76 -12.93
C LYS A 119 18.65 -22.79 -11.89
N ALA A 120 17.92 -21.70 -11.60
CA ALA A 120 18.33 -20.73 -10.59
C ALA A 120 18.35 -21.33 -9.17
N LEU A 121 17.51 -22.34 -8.91
CA LEU A 121 17.40 -23.01 -7.62
C LEU A 121 18.15 -24.36 -7.56
N ALA A 122 18.72 -24.86 -8.67
CA ALA A 122 19.34 -26.19 -8.75
C ALA A 122 20.52 -26.43 -7.79
N GLY A 123 21.13 -25.37 -7.26
CA GLY A 123 22.18 -25.46 -6.23
C GLY A 123 21.65 -25.60 -4.80
N GLN A 124 20.33 -25.69 -4.61
CA GLN A 124 19.69 -25.76 -3.30
C GLN A 124 19.12 -27.16 -3.06
N SER A 125 18.89 -27.51 -1.78
CA SER A 125 18.57 -28.87 -1.37
C SER A 125 17.13 -29.34 -1.67
N GLY A 126 16.26 -28.46 -2.18
CA GLY A 126 14.84 -28.74 -2.36
C GLY A 126 14.43 -28.92 -3.82
N LYS A 127 13.25 -29.52 -3.99
CA LYS A 127 12.63 -29.76 -5.29
C LYS A 127 11.63 -28.65 -5.58
N LEU A 128 11.75 -28.02 -6.75
CA LEU A 128 10.75 -27.11 -7.27
C LEU A 128 9.71 -27.89 -8.08
N THR A 129 8.43 -27.59 -7.86
CA THR A 129 7.33 -27.96 -8.75
C THR A 129 6.75 -26.67 -9.32
N PRO A 130 7.06 -26.31 -10.58
CA PRO A 130 6.49 -25.13 -11.24
C PRO A 130 4.97 -25.22 -11.27
N MET A 131 4.29 -24.08 -11.04
CA MET A 131 2.83 -24.01 -11.07
C MET A 131 2.34 -23.12 -12.20
N GLU A 132 2.90 -21.92 -12.32
CA GLU A 132 2.49 -20.94 -13.30
C GLU A 132 3.70 -20.23 -13.89
N ALA A 133 3.65 -19.93 -15.18
CA ALA A 133 4.64 -19.08 -15.81
C ALA A 133 4.03 -18.28 -16.94
N ARG A 134 4.62 -17.12 -17.20
CA ARG A 134 4.24 -16.17 -18.23
C ARG A 134 5.52 -15.68 -18.89
N GLY A 135 5.57 -15.78 -20.22
CA GLY A 135 6.69 -15.32 -21.02
C GLY A 135 6.72 -13.81 -21.19
N THR A 136 7.70 -13.33 -21.93
CA THR A 136 7.92 -11.89 -22.20
C THR A 136 6.83 -11.28 -23.07
N GLU A 137 6.09 -12.08 -23.84
CA GLU A 137 4.92 -11.68 -24.60
C GLU A 137 3.69 -11.35 -23.75
N SER A 138 3.69 -11.73 -22.46
CA SER A 138 2.51 -11.60 -21.59
C SER A 138 2.25 -10.14 -21.18
N GLU A 139 1.03 -9.66 -21.40
CA GLU A 139 0.60 -8.32 -20.98
C GLU A 139 0.70 -8.09 -19.46
N GLY A 140 0.62 -9.15 -18.65
CA GLY A 140 0.82 -9.04 -17.20
C GLY A 140 2.28 -9.06 -16.75
N GLY A 141 3.24 -9.01 -17.68
CA GLY A 141 4.68 -9.10 -17.44
C GLY A 141 5.25 -10.53 -17.36
N ALA A 142 6.54 -10.70 -17.57
CA ALA A 142 7.19 -12.01 -17.47
C ALA A 142 7.29 -12.43 -15.99
N ALA A 143 6.81 -13.62 -15.67
CA ALA A 143 6.79 -14.11 -14.29
C ALA A 143 6.78 -15.64 -14.25
N VAL A 144 7.26 -16.21 -13.14
CA VAL A 144 7.24 -17.65 -12.90
C VAL A 144 7.07 -17.92 -11.42
N SER A 145 6.27 -18.92 -11.08
CA SER A 145 6.05 -19.36 -9.71
C SER A 145 6.03 -20.87 -9.61
N GLY A 146 6.31 -21.37 -8.40
CA GLY A 146 6.25 -22.78 -8.09
C GLY A 146 6.29 -23.04 -6.60
N VAL A 147 6.12 -24.31 -6.24
CA VAL A 147 6.26 -24.77 -4.86
C VAL A 147 7.60 -25.46 -4.69
N TYR A 148 8.40 -24.93 -3.78
CA TYR A 148 9.66 -25.47 -3.35
C TYR A 148 9.47 -26.34 -2.09
N ASP A 149 10.05 -27.53 -2.10
CA ASP A 149 9.98 -28.48 -0.99
C ASP A 149 11.38 -29.08 -0.72
N ASP A 150 11.95 -28.73 0.43
CA ASP A 150 13.22 -29.24 0.98
C ASP A 150 12.99 -30.32 2.06
N GLY A 151 11.76 -30.84 2.19
CA GLY A 151 11.36 -31.79 3.22
C GLY A 151 11.03 -31.16 4.58
N LYS A 152 11.12 -29.83 4.71
CA LYS A 152 10.81 -29.10 5.95
C LYS A 152 9.49 -28.33 5.90
N GLY A 153 8.70 -28.56 4.86
CA GLY A 153 7.43 -27.88 4.60
C GLY A 153 7.47 -27.11 3.28
N LYS A 154 6.36 -27.17 2.54
CA LYS A 154 6.21 -26.58 1.20
C LYS A 154 6.16 -25.05 1.24
N ALA A 155 6.89 -24.40 0.36
CA ALA A 155 6.96 -22.95 0.25
C ALA A 155 6.67 -22.51 -1.19
N ALA A 156 5.82 -21.50 -1.37
CA ALA A 156 5.69 -20.85 -2.66
C ALA A 156 6.94 -19.98 -2.91
N VAL A 157 7.40 -19.98 -4.15
CA VAL A 157 8.45 -19.09 -4.66
C VAL A 157 7.95 -18.49 -5.97
N SER A 158 8.17 -17.19 -6.16
CA SER A 158 7.85 -16.49 -7.40
C SER A 158 8.96 -15.54 -7.81
N VAL A 159 9.18 -15.41 -9.11
CA VAL A 159 10.07 -14.42 -9.71
C VAL A 159 9.31 -13.64 -10.78
N GLY A 160 9.36 -12.31 -10.70
CA GLY A 160 8.88 -11.39 -11.72
C GLY A 160 10.04 -10.65 -12.38
N LEU A 161 9.92 -10.41 -13.69
CA LEU A 161 10.90 -9.69 -14.48
C LEU A 161 10.25 -8.48 -15.17
N SER A 162 10.89 -7.33 -15.08
CA SER A 162 10.43 -6.10 -15.73
C SER A 162 11.58 -5.15 -16.04
N ARG A 163 11.25 -3.97 -16.59
CA ARG A 163 12.19 -2.89 -16.89
C ARG A 163 11.75 -1.62 -16.18
N VAL A 164 12.70 -0.92 -15.56
CA VAL A 164 12.49 0.37 -14.87
C VAL A 164 13.58 1.36 -15.25
N ASP A 165 13.32 2.64 -15.06
CA ASP A 165 14.40 3.64 -15.08
C ASP A 165 15.26 3.43 -13.82
N PRO A 166 16.55 3.06 -13.96
CA PRO A 166 17.42 2.78 -12.80
C PRO A 166 17.71 4.00 -11.92
N GLU A 167 17.59 5.21 -12.49
CA GLU A 167 17.71 6.48 -11.77
C GLU A 167 16.32 7.09 -11.44
N GLY A 168 15.26 6.38 -11.83
CA GLY A 168 13.88 6.75 -11.56
C GLY A 168 13.49 6.48 -10.11
N SER A 169 12.40 7.11 -9.68
CA SER A 169 11.91 7.00 -8.33
C SER A 169 11.32 5.65 -7.98
N GLN A 170 10.77 4.96 -8.98
CA GLN A 170 10.31 3.58 -8.81
C GLN A 170 11.46 2.66 -8.40
N ALA A 171 12.63 2.79 -9.06
CA ALA A 171 13.81 2.00 -8.72
C ALA A 171 14.28 2.27 -7.28
N ASP A 172 14.28 3.53 -6.86
CA ASP A 172 14.64 3.92 -5.49
C ASP A 172 13.66 3.35 -4.46
N GLN A 173 12.35 3.46 -4.69
CA GLN A 173 11.34 2.93 -3.78
C GLN A 173 11.41 1.42 -3.62
N LEU A 174 11.61 0.69 -4.73
CA LEU A 174 11.67 -0.76 -4.73
C LEU A 174 12.95 -1.31 -4.09
N THR A 175 14.01 -0.51 -4.01
CA THR A 175 15.32 -0.93 -3.50
C THR A 175 15.69 -0.31 -2.15
N GLN A 176 14.75 0.35 -1.48
CA GLN A 176 14.90 0.90 -0.15
C GLN A 176 14.14 0.10 0.91
N CYS A 177 14.70 0.05 2.11
CA CYS A 177 13.97 -0.48 3.26
C CYS A 177 12.87 0.49 3.68
N GLY A 178 11.66 -0.02 3.82
CA GLY A 178 10.57 0.72 4.46
C GLY A 178 10.92 1.05 5.93
N ASP A 179 10.20 2.01 6.49
CA ASP A 179 10.35 2.39 7.90
C ASP A 179 9.80 1.29 8.82
N LYS A 180 10.64 0.77 9.73
CA LYS A 180 10.22 -0.21 10.76
C LYS A 180 9.11 0.31 11.66
N ASN A 181 8.99 1.62 11.80
CA ASN A 181 7.93 2.25 12.58
C ASN A 181 6.58 2.21 11.87
N LEU A 182 6.56 2.11 10.54
CA LEU A 182 5.31 2.00 9.76
C LEU A 182 5.00 0.56 9.34
N GLN A 183 6.02 -0.25 9.15
CA GLN A 183 5.90 -1.64 8.72
C GLN A 183 6.68 -2.55 9.65
N GLY A 184 5.99 -3.46 10.33
CA GLY A 184 6.64 -4.52 11.08
C GLY A 184 7.33 -5.50 10.12
N TYR A 185 8.66 -5.58 10.16
CA TYR A 185 9.43 -6.59 9.44
C TYR A 185 10.56 -7.14 10.31
N ASP A 186 10.91 -8.40 10.07
CA ASP A 186 11.92 -9.14 10.82
C ASP A 186 13.32 -8.58 10.51
N ASP A 187 13.64 -8.40 9.22
CA ASP A 187 14.92 -7.86 8.75
C ASP A 187 14.79 -7.14 7.40
N CYS A 188 15.63 -6.15 7.14
CA CYS A 188 15.72 -5.51 5.84
C CYS A 188 17.12 -4.94 5.63
N ARG A 189 17.70 -5.23 4.46
CA ARG A 189 19.01 -4.75 4.07
C ARG A 189 19.00 -4.27 2.64
N THR A 190 19.66 -3.15 2.40
CA THR A 190 20.01 -2.66 1.07
C THR A 190 21.51 -2.79 0.83
N GLU A 191 21.90 -3.00 -0.42
CA GLU A 191 23.30 -3.13 -0.83
C GLU A 191 23.47 -2.55 -2.24
N ARG A 192 24.60 -1.88 -2.50
CA ARG A 192 25.06 -1.59 -3.85
C ARG A 192 26.09 -2.62 -4.26
N LEU A 193 25.80 -3.40 -5.31
CA LEU A 193 26.67 -4.44 -5.81
C LEU A 193 27.85 -3.85 -6.60
N PRO A 194 28.96 -4.61 -6.82
CA PRO A 194 30.14 -4.11 -7.52
C PRO A 194 29.87 -3.63 -8.97
N ASP A 195 28.83 -4.16 -9.61
CA ASP A 195 28.38 -3.76 -10.95
C ASP A 195 27.50 -2.48 -10.94
N GLY A 196 27.28 -1.89 -9.76
CA GLY A 196 26.45 -0.71 -9.56
C GLY A 196 24.98 -1.01 -9.27
N SER A 197 24.54 -2.26 -9.33
CA SER A 197 23.17 -2.67 -9.09
C SER A 197 22.72 -2.37 -7.66
N LYS A 198 21.47 -1.95 -7.48
CA LYS A 198 20.81 -1.74 -6.19
C LYS A 198 20.09 -3.04 -5.81
N LEU A 199 20.40 -3.60 -4.63
CA LEU A 199 19.80 -4.82 -4.11
C LEU A 199 19.08 -4.54 -2.79
N LEU A 200 17.84 -5.00 -2.67
CA LEU A 200 17.08 -5.09 -1.42
C LEU A 200 16.89 -6.56 -1.06
N ILE A 201 17.07 -6.89 0.22
CA ILE A 201 16.60 -8.14 0.82
C ILE A 201 15.71 -7.77 2.00
N PHE A 202 14.46 -8.21 1.96
CA PHE A 202 13.44 -7.92 2.96
C PHE A 202 12.89 -9.22 3.54
N LYS A 203 12.74 -9.29 4.86
CA LYS A 203 12.17 -10.41 5.57
C LYS A 203 11.06 -9.92 6.47
N GLY A 204 9.82 -10.33 6.21
CA GLY A 204 8.68 -9.93 7.02
C GLY A 204 7.47 -10.80 6.76
N TYR A 205 6.30 -10.16 6.75
CA TYR A 205 4.99 -10.81 6.65
C TYR A 205 4.30 -10.39 5.35
N GLU A 206 3.47 -11.28 4.81
CA GLU A 206 2.60 -10.98 3.68
C GLU A 206 1.68 -9.79 4.00
N TYR A 207 1.16 -9.75 5.22
CA TYR A 207 0.34 -8.64 5.69
C TYR A 207 1.07 -7.85 6.77
N PRO A 208 1.30 -6.54 6.58
CA PRO A 208 1.96 -5.69 7.56
C PRO A 208 1.26 -5.65 8.93
N ASP A 209 -0.06 -5.84 8.95
CA ASP A 209 -0.88 -5.91 10.18
C ASP A 209 -0.77 -7.26 10.91
N ARG A 210 -0.04 -8.23 10.33
CA ARG A 210 0.14 -9.59 10.84
C ARG A 210 -1.17 -10.30 11.20
N ARG A 211 -2.25 -10.02 10.46
CA ARG A 211 -3.54 -10.71 10.65
C ARG A 211 -3.47 -12.23 10.43
N VAL A 212 -2.45 -12.69 9.71
CA VAL A 212 -2.05 -14.10 9.62
C VAL A 212 -0.52 -14.19 9.70
N ASP A 213 -0.01 -15.33 10.17
CA ASP A 213 1.44 -15.56 10.35
C ASP A 213 2.18 -15.96 9.05
N THR A 214 1.55 -15.77 7.89
CA THR A 214 2.19 -15.99 6.60
C THR A 214 3.33 -14.99 6.42
N LYS A 215 4.56 -15.51 6.43
CA LYS A 215 5.77 -14.75 6.14
C LYS A 215 5.97 -14.61 4.64
N CYS A 216 6.50 -13.46 4.24
CA CYS A 216 6.94 -13.18 2.88
C CYS A 216 8.35 -12.59 2.92
N TRP A 217 9.32 -13.33 2.40
CA TRP A 217 10.69 -12.84 2.22
C TRP A 217 10.89 -12.49 0.75
N ARG A 218 11.61 -11.40 0.51
CA ARG A 218 11.74 -10.79 -0.82
C ARG A 218 13.16 -10.39 -1.10
N ALA A 219 13.55 -10.49 -2.37
CA ALA A 219 14.73 -9.82 -2.89
C ALA A 219 14.38 -9.05 -4.16
N VAL A 220 14.91 -7.84 -4.27
CA VAL A 220 14.68 -6.95 -5.42
C VAL A 220 16.02 -6.46 -5.93
N LEU A 221 16.28 -6.68 -7.21
CA LEU A 221 17.49 -6.20 -7.88
C LEU A 221 17.10 -5.20 -8.97
N VAL A 222 17.70 -4.01 -8.94
CA VAL A 222 17.69 -3.06 -10.05
C VAL A 222 19.11 -2.87 -10.56
N THR A 223 19.35 -3.18 -11.84
CA THR A 223 20.67 -3.01 -12.47
C THR A 223 20.81 -1.63 -13.13
N PRO A 224 22.03 -1.14 -13.41
CA PRO A 224 22.24 0.08 -14.18
C PRO A 224 21.66 0.05 -15.61
N ALA A 225 21.36 -1.15 -16.15
CA ALA A 225 20.70 -1.31 -17.44
C ALA A 225 19.15 -1.20 -17.35
N GLY A 226 18.62 -0.94 -16.15
CA GLY A 226 17.19 -0.86 -15.89
C GLY A 226 16.50 -2.23 -15.85
N PHE A 227 17.23 -3.30 -15.56
CA PHE A 227 16.62 -4.61 -15.30
C PHE A 227 16.08 -4.65 -13.87
N LEU A 228 14.82 -5.03 -13.72
CA LEU A 228 14.18 -5.27 -12.43
C LEU A 228 13.88 -6.77 -12.29
N VAL A 229 14.44 -7.39 -11.25
CA VAL A 229 14.17 -8.77 -10.86
C VAL A 229 13.62 -8.78 -9.44
N GLU A 230 12.40 -9.28 -9.29
CA GLU A 230 11.72 -9.37 -8.00
C GLU A 230 11.48 -10.84 -7.66
N ALA A 231 12.08 -11.32 -6.58
CA ALA A 231 11.81 -12.64 -6.03
C ALA A 231 11.04 -12.52 -4.73
N SER A 232 10.03 -13.37 -4.55
CA SER A 232 9.29 -13.52 -3.29
C SER A 232 9.18 -14.99 -2.93
N GLU A 233 9.19 -15.28 -1.64
CA GLU A 233 8.93 -16.61 -1.10
C GLU A 233 8.07 -16.55 0.15
N TRP A 234 7.28 -17.59 0.37
CA TRP A 234 6.35 -17.69 1.49
C TRP A 234 6.64 -18.92 2.33
N ASN A 235 6.34 -18.85 3.63
CA ASN A 235 6.39 -20.01 4.54
C ASN A 235 5.15 -20.93 4.43
N ALA A 236 4.43 -20.82 3.32
CA ALA A 236 3.21 -21.54 2.98
C ALA A 236 3.29 -21.94 1.49
N PRO A 237 2.57 -22.99 1.03
CA PRO A 237 2.62 -23.43 -0.36
C PRO A 237 1.94 -22.48 -1.35
N ALA A 238 1.30 -21.41 -0.88
CA ALA A 238 0.72 -20.35 -1.71
C ALA A 238 0.74 -19.02 -0.93
N GLN A 239 0.65 -17.90 -1.66
CA GLN A 239 0.55 -16.55 -1.07
C GLN A 239 -0.69 -16.39 -0.19
N LYS A 240 -1.83 -16.95 -0.63
CA LYS A 240 -3.14 -16.83 0.01
C LYS A 240 -3.79 -18.20 0.20
N ASP A 241 -4.73 -18.27 1.14
CA ASP A 241 -5.64 -19.40 1.34
C ASP A 241 -4.98 -20.76 1.56
N ALA A 242 -3.68 -20.77 1.86
CA ALA A 242 -2.92 -21.94 2.26
C ALA A 242 -2.39 -21.78 3.68
N PRO A 243 -2.46 -22.82 4.52
CA PRO A 243 -1.90 -22.77 5.85
C PRO A 243 -0.38 -22.67 5.81
N VAL A 244 0.18 -21.99 6.80
CA VAL A 244 1.63 -21.98 7.06
C VAL A 244 2.11 -23.42 7.23
N SER A 245 3.15 -23.79 6.48
CA SER A 245 3.71 -25.14 6.45
C SER A 245 5.05 -25.25 7.19
N ARG A 246 5.71 -24.12 7.44
CA ARG A 246 7.04 -24.01 8.05
C ARG A 246 7.21 -22.68 8.79
N PRO A 247 8.14 -22.55 9.77
CA PRO A 247 8.30 -21.30 10.52
C PRO A 247 8.79 -20.11 9.68
N ASN A 248 9.72 -20.36 8.75
CA ASN A 248 10.31 -19.33 7.89
C ASN A 248 10.38 -19.84 6.44
N PRO A 249 10.30 -18.95 5.44
CA PRO A 249 10.58 -19.28 4.05
C PRO A 249 11.97 -19.98 3.89
N PRO A 250 12.11 -20.87 2.89
CA PRO A 250 13.27 -21.75 2.76
C PRO A 250 14.58 -21.06 2.39
N LEU A 251 14.55 -19.97 1.62
CA LEU A 251 15.75 -19.36 1.07
C LEU A 251 16.35 -18.38 2.09
N ASP A 252 17.63 -18.53 2.40
CA ASP A 252 18.32 -17.52 3.18
C ASP A 252 18.63 -16.25 2.36
N SER A 253 19.19 -15.22 3.01
CA SER A 253 19.50 -13.96 2.32
C SER A 253 20.52 -14.13 1.18
N ALA A 254 21.49 -15.03 1.34
CA ALA A 254 22.50 -15.27 0.31
C ALA A 254 21.88 -16.00 -0.90
N GLN A 255 21.01 -16.97 -0.64
CA GLN A 255 20.26 -17.70 -1.65
C GLN A 255 19.29 -16.79 -2.42
N LEU A 256 18.57 -15.89 -1.72
CA LEU A 256 17.73 -14.88 -2.37
C LEU A 256 18.54 -13.94 -3.26
N LYS A 257 19.72 -13.48 -2.80
CA LYS A 257 20.65 -12.69 -3.60
C LYS A 257 21.06 -13.45 -4.86
N THR A 258 21.51 -14.71 -4.72
CA THR A 258 21.90 -15.56 -5.85
C THR A 258 20.75 -15.73 -6.85
N LEU A 259 19.51 -15.90 -6.37
CA LEU A 259 18.33 -16.04 -7.23
C LEU A 259 18.12 -14.80 -8.11
N VAL A 260 18.12 -13.60 -7.52
CA VAL A 260 17.85 -12.37 -8.28
C VAL A 260 19.02 -11.90 -9.14
N THR A 261 20.26 -12.24 -8.78
CA THR A 261 21.46 -11.92 -9.58
C THR A 261 21.79 -12.98 -10.64
N SER A 262 20.96 -14.01 -10.79
CA SER A 262 21.28 -15.13 -11.67
C SER A 262 21.25 -14.71 -13.16
N PRO A 263 22.29 -15.03 -13.94
CA PRO A 263 22.35 -14.66 -15.36
C PRO A 263 21.31 -15.41 -16.21
N VAL A 264 20.62 -16.41 -15.67
CA VAL A 264 19.54 -17.13 -16.36
C VAL A 264 18.38 -16.22 -16.75
N TRP A 265 18.23 -15.07 -16.08
CA TRP A 265 17.18 -14.09 -16.35
C TRP A 265 17.52 -13.15 -17.51
N HIS A 266 18.79 -13.01 -17.88
CA HIS A 266 19.23 -12.04 -18.90
C HIS A 266 18.53 -12.20 -20.26
N PRO A 267 18.31 -13.42 -20.80
CA PRO A 267 17.59 -13.55 -22.07
C PRO A 267 16.19 -12.94 -22.04
N ALA A 268 15.43 -13.13 -20.95
CA ALA A 268 14.09 -12.56 -20.81
C ALA A 268 14.15 -11.04 -20.60
N LEU A 269 15.05 -10.56 -19.74
CA LEU A 269 15.22 -9.13 -19.47
C LEU A 269 15.66 -8.32 -20.70
N ASN A 270 16.49 -8.91 -21.55
CA ASN A 270 16.91 -8.30 -22.82
C ASN A 270 15.80 -8.26 -23.87
N ASP A 271 14.85 -9.20 -23.82
CA ASP A 271 13.70 -9.21 -24.73
C ASP A 271 12.62 -8.19 -24.34
N LEU A 272 12.61 -7.76 -23.07
CA LEU A 272 11.69 -6.71 -22.61
C LEU A 272 12.14 -5.33 -23.10
N PRO A 273 11.22 -4.48 -23.59
CA PRO A 273 11.56 -3.13 -24.05
C PRO A 273 12.08 -2.27 -22.89
N ALA A 274 13.14 -1.49 -23.13
CA ALA A 274 13.71 -0.59 -22.14
C ALA A 274 12.63 0.33 -21.54
N ALA A 275 12.69 0.58 -20.23
CA ALA A 275 11.85 1.59 -19.62
C ALA A 275 12.15 2.95 -20.23
N GLU A 276 11.11 3.74 -20.48
CA GLU A 276 11.34 5.16 -20.75
C GLU A 276 11.90 5.78 -19.49
N PRO A 277 12.88 6.70 -19.60
CA PRO A 277 13.32 7.47 -18.47
C PRO A 277 12.12 8.12 -17.79
N GLU A 278 12.05 8.00 -16.47
CA GLU A 278 11.09 8.76 -15.71
C GLU A 278 11.40 10.23 -15.98
N PRO A 279 10.37 11.08 -16.22
CA PRO A 279 10.59 12.50 -16.28
C PRO A 279 11.38 12.88 -15.04
N ALA A 280 12.53 13.54 -15.23
CA ALA A 280 13.33 14.01 -14.11
C ALA A 280 12.35 14.68 -13.15
N ARG A 281 12.26 14.15 -11.92
CA ARG A 281 11.50 14.81 -10.88
C ARG A 281 11.94 16.27 -10.95
N PRO A 282 11.01 17.24 -11.03
CA PRO A 282 11.38 18.61 -10.75
C PRO A 282 12.17 18.51 -9.46
N GLY A 283 13.46 18.84 -9.52
CA GLY A 283 14.29 18.74 -8.34
C GLY A 283 13.59 19.51 -7.24
N ALA A 284 14.02 19.33 -6.00
CA ALA A 284 13.93 20.42 -5.05
C ALA A 284 14.78 21.61 -5.58
N GLU A 285 14.43 22.16 -6.74
CA GLU A 285 14.78 23.50 -7.12
C GLU A 285 14.22 24.36 -6.01
N SER A 286 15.14 25.05 -5.33
CA SER A 286 14.84 26.18 -4.46
C SER A 286 14.10 27.24 -5.30
N GLY A 287 12.80 27.02 -5.52
CA GLY A 287 11.98 27.75 -6.47
C GLY A 287 10.54 27.23 -6.56
N THR A 288 10.33 25.90 -6.53
CA THR A 288 8.99 25.29 -6.59
C THR A 288 8.20 25.56 -5.30
N ALA A 289 6.97 26.08 -5.43
CA ALA A 289 6.08 26.32 -4.30
C ALA A 289 5.75 25.01 -3.55
N LEU A 290 5.55 25.08 -2.24
CA LEU A 290 5.32 23.87 -1.41
C LEU A 290 4.09 23.08 -1.87
N LYS A 291 3.04 23.78 -2.32
CA LYS A 291 1.80 23.17 -2.82
C LYS A 291 1.98 22.28 -4.05
N ASP A 292 3.06 22.49 -4.81
CA ASP A 292 3.36 21.77 -6.05
C ASP A 292 4.40 20.66 -5.81
N ARG A 293 4.88 20.50 -4.57
CA ARG A 293 5.78 19.40 -4.17
C ARG A 293 4.98 18.21 -3.67
N SER A 294 5.62 17.04 -3.63
CA SER A 294 5.09 15.93 -2.82
C SER A 294 5.04 16.37 -1.35
N ALA A 295 4.06 15.88 -0.59
CA ALA A 295 3.97 16.20 0.83
C ALA A 295 5.21 15.71 1.62
N ALA A 296 5.84 14.60 1.19
CA ALA A 296 7.09 14.14 1.80
C ALA A 296 8.22 15.17 1.63
N ASP A 297 8.46 15.64 0.40
CA ASP A 297 9.52 16.62 0.11
C ASP A 297 9.24 17.99 0.75
N ALA A 298 7.97 18.41 0.75
CA ALA A 298 7.55 19.63 1.43
C ALA A 298 7.83 19.54 2.93
N LEU A 299 7.41 18.46 3.57
CA LEU A 299 7.61 18.24 5.00
C LEU A 299 9.10 18.21 5.36
N GLU A 300 9.93 17.51 4.60
CA GLU A 300 11.37 17.48 4.81
C GLU A 300 11.97 18.90 4.80
N SER A 301 11.65 19.69 3.76
CA SER A 301 12.16 21.07 3.66
C SER A 301 11.70 21.97 4.81
N LEU A 302 10.50 21.74 5.34
CA LEU A 302 9.91 22.48 6.46
C LEU A 302 10.45 22.04 7.82
N LEU A 303 11.04 20.85 7.91
CA LEU A 303 11.66 20.33 9.13
C LEU A 303 13.12 20.77 9.29
N VAL A 304 13.79 21.24 8.23
CA VAL A 304 15.17 21.76 8.33
C VAL A 304 15.30 22.86 9.41
N PRO A 305 14.43 23.89 9.45
CA PRO A 305 14.50 24.91 10.51
C PRO A 305 14.11 24.41 11.90
N VAL A 306 13.47 23.23 12.01
CA VAL A 306 13.11 22.63 13.30
C VAL A 306 14.36 22.14 14.03
N GLY A 307 15.38 21.71 13.29
CA GLY A 307 16.72 21.38 13.80
C GLY A 307 16.82 20.03 14.53
N ILE A 308 15.84 19.13 14.36
CA ILE A 308 15.87 17.79 14.95
C ILE A 308 16.23 16.78 13.84
N PRO A 309 17.20 15.88 14.06
CA PRO A 309 17.56 14.85 13.08
C PRO A 309 16.35 14.01 12.64
N ILE A 310 16.25 13.79 11.33
CA ILE A 310 15.25 12.90 10.73
C ILE A 310 15.83 11.48 10.72
N ALA A 311 15.30 10.60 11.56
CA ALA A 311 15.69 9.19 11.64
C ALA A 311 15.08 8.35 10.51
N SER A 312 13.88 8.72 10.06
CA SER A 312 13.19 8.08 8.94
C SER A 312 12.16 9.04 8.32
N ARG A 313 11.78 8.80 7.07
CA ARG A 313 10.82 9.63 6.33
C ARG A 313 10.19 8.86 5.19
N GLY A 314 9.06 9.37 4.70
CA GLY A 314 8.43 8.86 3.48
C GLY A 314 7.09 9.51 3.23
N GLY A 315 6.29 8.88 2.38
CA GLY A 315 4.98 9.35 1.97
C GLY A 315 4.83 9.33 0.45
N GLU A 316 3.62 9.62 0.00
CA GLU A 316 3.26 9.62 -1.41
C GLU A 316 2.20 10.70 -1.68
N GLY A 317 2.39 11.44 -2.79
CA GLY A 317 1.45 12.46 -3.25
C GLY A 317 1.08 13.47 -2.17
N SER A 318 -0.17 13.40 -1.71
CA SER A 318 -0.75 14.29 -0.69
C SER A 318 -0.35 13.99 0.75
N TYR A 319 0.33 12.89 1.02
CA TYR A 319 0.73 12.45 2.37
C TYR A 319 2.25 12.39 2.50
N GLY A 320 2.77 12.90 3.61
CA GLY A 320 4.19 12.86 3.97
C GLY A 320 4.35 12.60 5.46
N TYR A 321 5.46 11.98 5.85
CA TYR A 321 5.82 11.82 7.25
C TYR A 321 7.33 11.86 7.48
N ALA A 322 7.71 12.16 8.73
CA ALA A 322 9.06 12.04 9.23
C ALA A 322 9.05 11.55 10.69
N VAL A 323 10.00 10.68 11.02
CA VAL A 323 10.33 10.30 12.40
C VAL A 323 11.56 11.10 12.80
N LEU A 324 11.41 11.91 13.83
CA LEU A 324 12.46 12.76 14.38
C LEU A 324 13.07 12.09 15.61
N ASP A 325 14.38 12.17 15.76
CA ASP A 325 15.08 11.65 16.95
C ASP A 325 16.14 12.63 17.46
N ASP A 326 15.87 13.19 18.64
CA ASP A 326 16.77 14.07 19.40
C ASP A 326 17.54 13.30 20.50
N GLY A 327 17.51 11.96 20.48
CA GLY A 327 18.07 11.09 21.52
C GLY A 327 17.18 10.94 22.76
N LYS A 328 15.99 11.56 22.80
CA LYS A 328 15.03 11.46 23.92
C LYS A 328 13.84 10.54 23.61
N GLY A 329 13.93 9.80 22.52
CA GLY A 329 12.86 8.94 22.02
C GLY A 329 12.29 9.46 20.69
N PRO A 330 12.04 8.58 19.71
CA PRO A 330 11.52 8.97 18.40
C PRO A 330 10.17 9.69 18.47
N SER A 331 9.95 10.67 17.60
CA SER A 331 8.73 11.45 17.51
C SER A 331 8.27 11.59 16.07
N PHE A 332 7.06 11.16 15.78
CA PHE A 332 6.48 11.13 14.45
C PHE A 332 5.80 12.47 14.10
N VAL A 333 6.01 12.94 12.87
CA VAL A 333 5.35 14.11 12.29
C VAL A 333 4.74 13.71 10.96
N GLN A 334 3.49 14.07 10.73
CA GLN A 334 2.75 13.82 9.49
C GLN A 334 2.28 15.12 8.86
N LEU A 335 2.25 15.14 7.54
CA LEU A 335 1.68 16.18 6.69
C LEU A 335 0.65 15.56 5.75
N ASN A 336 -0.54 16.14 5.68
CA ASN A 336 -1.52 15.89 4.62
C ASN A 336 -1.89 17.18 3.91
N VAL A 337 -1.88 17.15 2.57
CA VAL A 337 -2.20 18.30 1.71
C VAL A 337 -3.33 17.90 0.77
N THR A 338 -4.53 18.43 0.98
CA THR A 338 -5.71 18.10 0.16
C THR A 338 -6.34 19.35 -0.42
N LYS A 339 -6.96 19.24 -1.60
CA LYS A 339 -7.73 20.31 -2.22
C LYS A 339 -9.19 19.88 -2.31
N GLY A 340 -10.10 20.70 -1.79
CA GLY A 340 -11.54 20.44 -1.82
C GLY A 340 -12.33 21.55 -1.11
N GLU A 341 -13.61 21.68 -1.43
CA GLU A 341 -14.47 22.76 -0.89
C GLU A 341 -14.96 22.51 0.54
N SER A 342 -14.73 21.31 1.10
CA SER A 342 -15.13 20.98 2.47
C SER A 342 -14.58 21.99 3.49
N THR A 343 -15.48 22.79 4.04
CA THR A 343 -15.22 23.63 5.23
C THR A 343 -15.51 22.90 6.54
N SER A 344 -15.86 21.60 6.47
CA SER A 344 -16.18 20.77 7.64
C SER A 344 -15.09 20.83 8.70
N GLY A 345 -15.50 21.08 9.94
CA GLY A 345 -14.61 21.24 11.08
C GLY A 345 -13.95 22.62 11.21
N PHE A 346 -14.16 23.54 10.27
CA PHE A 346 -13.69 24.93 10.33
C PHE A 346 -14.83 25.93 10.65
N THR A 347 -15.81 25.47 11.41
CA THR A 347 -16.91 26.24 11.99
C THR A 347 -16.89 26.07 13.52
N GLY A 348 -17.15 27.15 14.27
CA GLY A 348 -17.22 27.12 15.74
C GLY A 348 -16.04 27.81 16.46
N ALA A 349 -16.11 27.82 17.80
CA ALA A 349 -15.27 28.64 18.69
C ALA A 349 -13.77 28.25 18.73
N GLY A 350 -13.40 27.08 18.20
CA GLY A 350 -12.01 26.59 18.16
C GLY A 350 -11.23 26.95 16.89
N VAL A 351 -11.81 27.80 16.03
CA VAL A 351 -11.25 28.16 14.72
C VAL A 351 -10.86 29.63 14.73
N THR A 352 -9.60 29.90 14.43
CA THR A 352 -9.06 31.26 14.26
C THR A 352 -8.83 31.57 12.79
N THR A 353 -9.07 32.81 12.36
CA THR A 353 -8.82 33.25 10.99
C THR A 353 -7.58 34.14 10.96
N GLN A 354 -6.65 33.82 10.06
CA GLN A 354 -5.45 34.61 9.81
C GLN A 354 -5.76 35.85 8.95
N PRO A 355 -4.87 36.85 8.90
CA PRO A 355 -5.08 38.05 8.08
C PRO A 355 -5.28 37.77 6.59
N ASP A 356 -4.73 36.67 6.07
CA ASP A 356 -4.89 36.23 4.68
C ASP A 356 -6.19 35.42 4.43
N GLY A 357 -7.07 35.33 5.44
CA GLY A 357 -8.30 34.55 5.38
C GLY A 357 -8.13 33.05 5.67
N THR A 358 -6.92 32.57 5.91
CA THR A 358 -6.68 31.15 6.27
C THR A 358 -7.31 30.83 7.61
N LYS A 359 -8.22 29.85 7.64
CA LYS A 359 -8.78 29.32 8.88
C LYS A 359 -7.80 28.32 9.49
N VAL A 360 -7.64 28.35 10.80
CA VAL A 360 -6.73 27.51 11.57
C VAL A 360 -7.48 26.89 12.73
N ARG A 361 -7.40 25.57 12.85
CA ARG A 361 -7.91 24.80 13.98
C ARG A 361 -6.75 24.04 14.61
N ILE A 362 -6.71 24.04 15.93
CA ILE A 362 -5.70 23.35 16.71
C ILE A 362 -6.38 22.34 17.63
N THR A 363 -5.84 21.13 17.68
CA THR A 363 -6.29 20.06 18.57
C THR A 363 -5.10 19.45 19.30
N GLN A 364 -5.25 19.20 20.59
CA GLN A 364 -4.25 18.52 21.42
C GLN A 364 -4.96 17.50 22.30
N GLY A 365 -4.44 16.28 22.35
CA GLY A 365 -5.00 15.26 23.22
C GLY A 365 -4.45 13.87 22.96
N PRO A 366 -5.07 12.83 23.53
CA PRO A 366 -4.77 11.45 23.17
C PRO A 366 -4.94 11.24 21.67
N ALA A 367 -3.99 10.53 21.06
CA ALA A 367 -4.16 10.06 19.69
C ALA A 367 -5.29 9.02 19.64
N GLU A 368 -5.93 8.87 18.47
CA GLU A 368 -6.98 7.86 18.26
C GLU A 368 -6.45 6.43 18.49
N LYS A 369 -5.16 6.22 18.25
CA LYS A 369 -4.47 4.93 18.31
C LYS A 369 -3.23 5.01 19.19
N GLY A 370 -2.74 3.83 19.58
CA GLY A 370 -1.50 3.68 20.34
C GLY A 370 -1.66 3.95 21.84
N LYS A 371 -1.00 3.13 22.66
CA LYS A 371 -1.14 3.23 24.12
C LYS A 371 -0.34 4.42 24.65
N GLY A 372 -1.04 5.38 25.24
CA GLY A 372 -0.44 6.58 25.84
C GLY A 372 0.11 7.57 24.80
N VAL A 373 -0.19 7.36 23.52
CA VAL A 373 0.21 8.26 22.44
C VAL A 373 -0.66 9.51 22.51
N ILE A 374 -0.04 10.67 22.39
CA ILE A 374 -0.71 11.95 22.26
C ILE A 374 -0.41 12.54 20.87
N GLU A 375 -1.40 13.23 20.33
CA GLU A 375 -1.36 13.89 19.04
C GLU A 375 -1.64 15.39 19.22
N TRP A 376 -0.78 16.20 18.61
CA TRP A 376 -1.00 17.63 18.43
C TRP A 376 -1.19 17.91 16.94
N THR A 377 -2.36 18.42 16.57
CA THR A 377 -2.74 18.66 15.19
C THR A 377 -2.96 20.14 14.95
N VAL A 378 -2.37 20.65 13.87
CA VAL A 378 -2.71 21.95 13.29
C VAL A 378 -3.30 21.73 11.92
N ASP A 379 -4.56 22.11 11.77
CA ASP A 379 -5.34 21.95 10.55
C ASP A 379 -5.66 23.33 10.00
N THR A 380 -5.34 23.57 8.73
CA THR A 380 -5.52 24.87 8.08
C THR A 380 -6.35 24.74 6.82
N LEU A 381 -7.24 25.68 6.56
CA LEU A 381 -8.05 25.76 5.35
C LEU A 381 -7.95 27.16 4.76
N ARG A 382 -7.41 27.23 3.54
CA ARG A 382 -7.27 28.47 2.77
C ARG A 382 -8.53 28.75 1.96
N GLY A 383 -8.72 30.01 1.57
CA GLY A 383 -9.86 30.44 0.76
C GLY A 383 -9.98 29.76 -0.61
N ASN A 384 -8.87 29.24 -1.15
CA ASN A 384 -8.83 28.49 -2.41
C ASN A 384 -9.14 26.98 -2.24
N GLY A 385 -9.58 26.54 -1.06
CA GLY A 385 -9.89 25.13 -0.75
C GLY A 385 -8.66 24.26 -0.47
N LEU A 386 -7.45 24.83 -0.38
CA LEU A 386 -6.26 24.08 0.04
C LEU A 386 -6.29 23.86 1.55
N ARG A 387 -6.38 22.60 1.96
CA ARG A 387 -6.30 22.16 3.34
C ARG A 387 -4.94 21.52 3.63
N VAL A 388 -4.25 22.04 4.65
CA VAL A 388 -2.97 21.51 5.11
C VAL A 388 -3.11 21.11 6.57
N THR A 389 -2.92 19.82 6.85
CA THR A 389 -3.01 19.24 8.20
C THR A 389 -1.64 18.70 8.60
N VAL A 390 -1.11 19.20 9.71
CA VAL A 390 0.17 18.76 10.28
C VAL A 390 -0.09 18.20 11.67
N SER A 391 0.33 16.96 11.91
CA SER A 391 0.22 16.30 13.21
C SER A 391 1.59 15.92 13.76
N GLY A 392 1.82 16.15 15.05
CA GLY A 392 3.00 15.68 15.78
C GLY A 392 2.60 14.71 16.89
N PHE A 393 3.40 13.64 17.06
CA PHE A 393 3.14 12.55 17.99
C PHE A 393 4.33 12.29 18.90
N ASN A 394 4.07 11.86 20.12
CA ASN A 394 5.09 11.48 21.12
C ASN A 394 5.56 10.02 21.01
N ALA A 395 5.45 9.43 19.81
CA ALA A 395 5.80 8.06 19.49
C ALA A 395 6.44 8.00 18.11
N ALA A 396 7.09 6.88 17.78
CA ALA A 396 7.71 6.66 16.47
C ALA A 396 6.68 6.48 15.33
N ASN A 397 5.43 6.17 15.67
CA ASN A 397 4.29 6.00 14.77
C ASN A 397 2.97 6.13 15.56
N GLN A 398 1.83 6.05 14.87
CA GLN A 398 0.51 6.22 15.49
C GLN A 398 -0.01 4.97 16.25
N ASN A 399 0.53 3.79 15.98
CA ASN A 399 0.01 2.52 16.51
C ASN A 399 0.83 1.99 17.70
N GLY A 400 2.03 2.50 17.89
CA GLY A 400 2.98 2.06 18.90
C GLY A 400 2.69 2.61 20.30
N ALA A 401 3.62 2.39 21.20
CA ALA A 401 3.62 3.02 22.52
C ALA A 401 4.28 4.39 22.45
N ALA A 402 3.88 5.30 23.34
CA ALA A 402 4.60 6.54 23.58
C ALA A 402 6.07 6.26 23.94
N THR A 403 6.97 6.99 23.31
CA THR A 403 8.43 6.93 23.54
C THR A 403 8.90 8.10 24.43
N ARG A 404 8.06 9.13 24.55
CA ARG A 404 8.33 10.40 25.26
C ARG A 404 7.02 11.02 25.75
N PRO A 405 7.03 12.00 26.68
CA PRO A 405 5.79 12.56 27.23
C PRO A 405 5.01 13.45 26.24
N THR A 406 5.71 14.13 25.33
CA THR A 406 5.09 15.02 24.33
C THR A 406 5.82 14.96 22.98
N PRO A 407 5.18 15.34 21.86
CA PRO A 407 5.84 15.43 20.55
C PRO A 407 7.11 16.29 20.63
N ALA A 408 8.12 15.91 19.84
CA ALA A 408 9.39 16.65 19.76
C ALA A 408 9.23 18.01 19.07
N VAL A 409 8.29 18.11 18.13
CA VAL A 409 7.92 19.37 17.49
C VAL A 409 6.84 20.07 18.31
N THR A 410 7.17 21.26 18.80
CA THR A 410 6.23 22.13 19.53
C THR A 410 5.04 22.51 18.67
N LEU A 411 3.89 22.76 19.29
CA LEU A 411 2.69 23.23 18.59
C LEU A 411 2.92 24.49 17.74
N GLU A 412 3.75 25.42 18.22
CA GLU A 412 4.11 26.63 17.46
C GLU A 412 4.83 26.29 16.14
N LYS A 413 5.83 25.40 16.20
CA LYS A 413 6.52 24.90 15.01
C LYS A 413 5.58 24.13 14.07
N LEU A 414 4.68 23.28 14.59
CA LEU A 414 3.66 22.61 13.76
C LEU A 414 2.77 23.64 13.05
N LYS A 415 2.38 24.72 13.74
CA LYS A 415 1.62 25.82 13.16
C LYS A 415 2.41 26.58 12.09
N ALA A 416 3.71 26.80 12.30
CA ALA A 416 4.59 27.40 11.30
C ALA A 416 4.69 26.55 10.02
N ILE A 417 4.78 25.23 10.15
CA ILE A 417 4.79 24.28 9.02
C ILE A 417 3.46 24.38 8.25
N ALA A 418 2.32 24.35 8.95
CA ALA A 418 0.99 24.39 8.33
C ALA A 418 0.68 25.73 7.63
N LEU A 419 1.28 26.83 8.12
CA LEU A 419 1.11 28.18 7.59
C LEU A 419 2.27 28.64 6.69
N ALA A 420 3.18 27.76 6.33
CA ALA A 420 4.35 28.13 5.54
C ALA A 420 3.93 28.84 4.21
N PRO A 421 4.63 29.93 3.82
CA PRO A 421 4.20 30.78 2.72
C PRO A 421 4.17 30.08 1.36
N GLY A 422 4.94 29.01 1.19
CA GLY A 422 4.95 28.22 -0.04
C GLY A 422 3.64 27.48 -0.34
N TRP A 423 2.71 27.39 0.62
CA TRP A 423 1.37 26.85 0.38
C TRP A 423 0.46 27.84 -0.37
N ASN A 424 0.75 29.15 -0.32
CA ASN A 424 -0.10 30.22 -0.85
C ASN A 424 0.32 30.72 -2.24
N ARG A 425 1.47 30.28 -2.77
CA ARG A 425 1.97 30.79 -4.05
C ARG A 425 1.31 30.06 -5.20
N ASP A 426 0.40 30.74 -5.90
CA ASP A 426 0.12 30.39 -7.29
C ASP A 426 1.33 30.80 -8.13
N ARG A 427 1.82 29.88 -8.97
CA ARG A 427 3.00 30.07 -9.82
C ARG A 427 2.84 31.37 -10.61
N ASN A 428 3.75 32.33 -10.44
CA ASN A 428 3.93 33.40 -11.43
C ASN A 428 4.67 32.83 -12.64
#